data_AF-A0A4R0QNJ5-F1
#
_entry.id   AF-A0A4R0QNJ5-F1
#
_cell.length_a   1.000
_cell.length_b   1.000
_cell.length_c   1.000
_cell.angle_alpha   90.00
_cell.angle_beta   90.00
_cell.angle_gamma   90.00
#
_symmetry.space_group_name_H-M   'P 1'
#
loop_
_entity.id
_entity.type
_entity.pdbx_description
1 polymer ?
#
loop_
_entity_poly.entity_id
_entity_poly.type
_entity_poly.pdbx_seq_one_letter_code
_entity_poly.pdbx_strand_id
1 'polypeptide(L)'
;MIGTHPDVVRADFQRFYGLNIDYLGDGLNIRRAADLAANLPLNASIWKVFDERATWSTEAYLLAEIADAVSFNAWTKTKAAQSNGKWKSSIIRPGQESAGNTEKTGSMNPDDLLTALYG
;
A
#
# COMPACT_ATOMS: atom_id res chain seq x y z
N MET A 1 11.35 -15.60 -2.21
CA MET A 1 10.39 -14.48 -2.28
C MET A 1 8.97 -15.00 -2.49
N ILE A 2 8.55 -15.54 -3.65
CA ILE A 2 7.20 -16.16 -3.82
C ILE A 2 7.03 -17.51 -3.08
N GLY A 3 8.10 -18.29 -2.88
CA GLY A 3 8.04 -19.58 -2.18
C GLY A 3 7.77 -19.52 -0.67
N THR A 4 7.70 -18.32 -0.08
CA THR A 4 7.50 -18.12 1.36
C THR A 4 6.01 -18.15 1.74
N HIS A 5 5.11 -17.90 0.79
CA HIS A 5 3.64 -17.88 1.01
C HIS A 5 2.92 -18.74 -0.05
N PRO A 6 3.13 -20.07 -0.06
CA PRO A 6 2.53 -20.96 -1.05
C PRO A 6 1.00 -21.01 -0.97
N ASP A 7 0.44 -20.76 0.21
CA ASP A 7 -1.00 -20.68 0.48
C ASP A 7 -1.69 -19.53 -0.27
N VAL A 8 -1.10 -18.34 -0.23
CA VAL A 8 -1.64 -17.16 -0.94
C VAL A 8 -1.57 -17.35 -2.45
N VAL A 9 -0.46 -17.94 -2.92
CA VAL A 9 -0.28 -18.27 -4.34
C VAL A 9 -1.30 -19.30 -4.81
N ARG A 10 -1.58 -20.35 -4.02
CA ARG A 10 -2.66 -21.31 -4.32
C ARG A 10 -4.02 -20.63 -4.43
N ALA A 11 -4.35 -19.75 -3.49
CA ALA A 11 -5.61 -19.02 -3.50
C ALA A 11 -5.76 -18.11 -4.72
N ASP A 12 -4.71 -17.37 -5.09
CA ASP A 12 -4.73 -16.50 -6.26
C ASP A 12 -4.81 -17.30 -7.57
N PHE A 13 -4.11 -18.43 -7.69
CA PHE A 13 -4.20 -19.31 -8.86
C PHE A 13 -5.60 -19.90 -9.03
N GLN A 14 -6.22 -20.35 -7.93
CA GLN A 14 -7.58 -20.85 -7.95
C GLN A 14 -8.57 -19.73 -8.33
N ARG A 15 -8.36 -18.51 -7.82
CA ARG A 15 -9.26 -17.37 -8.04
C ARG A 15 -9.20 -16.83 -9.47
N PHE A 16 -8.00 -16.63 -10.02
CA PHE A 16 -7.83 -15.97 -11.32
C PHE A 16 -7.79 -16.94 -12.49
N TYR A 17 -7.23 -18.13 -12.29
CA TYR A 17 -7.03 -19.11 -13.36
C TYR A 17 -7.91 -20.36 -13.19
N GLY A 18 -8.60 -20.52 -12.06
CA GLY A 18 -9.37 -21.74 -11.78
C GLY A 18 -8.50 -22.98 -11.61
N LEU A 19 -7.18 -22.80 -11.45
CA LEU A 19 -6.21 -23.88 -11.41
C LEU A 19 -5.87 -24.23 -9.97
N ASN A 20 -5.96 -25.52 -9.65
CA ASN A 20 -5.44 -26.04 -8.40
C ASN A 20 -3.97 -26.44 -8.60
N ILE A 21 -3.07 -25.74 -7.89
CA ILE A 21 -1.61 -25.98 -7.91
C ILE A 21 -1.26 -27.37 -7.35
N ASP A 22 -2.13 -28.01 -6.57
CA ASP A 22 -1.84 -29.32 -6.00
C ASP A 22 -1.80 -30.45 -7.08
N TYR A 23 -2.22 -30.15 -8.32
CA TYR A 23 -2.03 -31.03 -9.49
C TYR A 23 -0.75 -30.71 -10.31
N LEU A 24 0.17 -29.91 -9.75
CA LEU A 24 1.44 -29.61 -10.40
C LEU A 24 2.25 -30.90 -10.60
N GLY A 25 2.59 -31.21 -11.86
CA GLY A 25 3.29 -32.43 -12.25
C GLY A 25 2.44 -33.50 -12.94
N ASP A 26 1.13 -33.55 -12.69
CA ASP A 26 0.23 -34.56 -13.31
C ASP A 26 -0.47 -34.03 -14.58
N GLY A 27 -0.61 -32.70 -14.67
CA GLY A 27 -1.14 -32.02 -15.88
C GLY A 27 -0.66 -30.57 -16.06
N LEU A 28 -0.04 -29.98 -15.03
CA LEU A 28 0.49 -28.62 -15.07
C LEU A 28 2.03 -28.64 -14.98
N ASN A 29 2.70 -28.19 -16.04
CA ASN A 29 4.15 -28.06 -16.09
C ASN A 29 4.65 -26.94 -15.15
N ILE A 30 5.74 -27.20 -14.43
CA ILE A 30 6.36 -26.23 -13.50
C ILE A 30 6.69 -24.91 -14.20
N ARG A 31 7.19 -24.96 -15.43
CA ARG A 31 7.48 -23.75 -16.22
C ARG A 31 6.21 -22.92 -16.49
N ARG A 32 5.12 -23.58 -16.87
CA ARG A 32 3.83 -22.93 -17.09
C ARG A 32 3.26 -22.31 -15.82
N ALA A 33 3.42 -22.97 -14.67
CA ALA A 33 3.03 -22.39 -13.39
C ALA A 33 3.85 -21.14 -13.06
N ALA A 34 5.16 -21.14 -13.34
CA ALA A 34 6.01 -19.96 -13.18
C ALA A 34 5.58 -18.82 -14.12
N ASP A 35 5.27 -19.11 -15.38
CA ASP A 35 4.77 -18.11 -16.34
C ASP A 35 3.44 -17.49 -15.89
N LEU A 36 2.54 -18.28 -15.29
CA LEU A 36 1.27 -17.81 -14.75
C LEU A 36 1.45 -16.98 -13.47
N ALA A 37 2.41 -17.36 -12.62
CA ALA A 37 2.76 -16.59 -11.42
C ALA A 37 3.34 -15.21 -11.81
N ALA A 38 4.17 -15.17 -12.86
CA ALA A 38 4.75 -13.92 -13.36
C ALA A 38 3.70 -12.97 -13.96
N ASN A 39 2.60 -13.51 -14.51
CA ASN A 39 1.52 -12.74 -15.12
C ASN A 39 0.32 -12.50 -14.18
N LEU A 40 0.49 -12.66 -12.87
CA LEU A 40 -0.59 -12.39 -11.92
C LEU A 40 -1.05 -10.91 -12.00
N PRO A 41 -2.37 -10.66 -12.02
CA PRO A 41 -2.89 -9.30 -12.08
C PRO A 41 -2.53 -8.51 -10.82
N LEU A 42 -2.51 -7.18 -10.93
CA LEU A 42 -2.18 -6.27 -9.81
C LEU A 42 -3.10 -6.47 -8.59
N ASN A 43 -4.31 -6.97 -8.82
CA ASN A 43 -5.30 -7.26 -7.78
C ASN A 43 -5.08 -8.60 -7.06
N ALA A 44 -3.99 -9.32 -7.38
CA ALA A 44 -3.63 -10.56 -6.69
C ALA A 44 -3.25 -10.29 -5.24
N SER A 45 -3.68 -11.19 -4.37
CA SER A 45 -3.50 -11.09 -2.91
C SER A 45 -2.02 -11.20 -2.53
N ILE A 46 -1.23 -11.90 -3.34
CA ILE A 46 0.21 -12.04 -3.15
C ILE A 46 0.96 -10.70 -3.10
N TRP A 47 0.51 -9.70 -3.85
CA TRP A 47 1.15 -8.37 -3.85
C TRP A 47 0.99 -7.65 -2.52
N LYS A 48 -0.11 -7.89 -1.80
CA LYS A 48 -0.37 -7.32 -0.47
C LYS A 48 0.61 -7.79 0.60
N VAL A 49 1.19 -8.98 0.38
CA VAL A 49 2.17 -9.57 1.29
C VAL A 49 3.54 -8.90 1.13
N PHE A 50 3.86 -8.40 -0.07
CA PHE A 50 5.13 -7.75 -0.36
C PHE A 50 5.09 -6.24 -0.16
N ASP A 51 3.95 -5.60 -0.46
CA ASP A 51 3.76 -4.17 -0.30
C ASP A 51 2.41 -3.89 0.35
N GLU A 52 2.43 -3.24 1.50
CA GLU A 52 1.23 -2.83 2.21
C GLU A 52 0.37 -1.88 1.36
N ARG A 53 0.98 -1.08 0.47
CA ARG A 53 0.28 -0.18 -0.45
C ARG A 53 -0.55 -0.93 -1.49
N ALA A 54 -0.14 -2.15 -1.85
CA ALA A 54 -0.92 -3.00 -2.76
C ALA A 54 -2.19 -3.58 -2.10
N THR A 55 -2.42 -3.31 -0.80
CA THR A 55 -3.62 -3.75 -0.09
C THR A 55 -4.91 -3.17 -0.69
N TRP A 56 -4.85 -1.92 -1.13
CA TRP A 56 -5.96 -1.23 -1.78
C TRP A 56 -5.86 -1.33 -3.29
N SER A 57 -7.01 -1.52 -3.94
CA SER A 57 -7.09 -1.40 -5.39
C SER A 57 -6.95 0.05 -5.83
N THR A 58 -6.63 0.28 -7.09
CA THR A 58 -6.56 1.64 -7.66
C THR A 58 -7.87 2.39 -7.49
N GLU A 59 -9.01 1.72 -7.62
CA GLU A 59 -10.34 2.30 -7.40
C GLU A 59 -10.54 2.73 -5.95
N ALA A 60 -10.06 1.94 -4.98
CA ALA A 60 -10.13 2.30 -3.56
C ALA A 60 -9.29 3.56 -3.25
N TYR A 61 -8.10 3.68 -3.85
CA TYR A 61 -7.29 4.89 -3.74
C TYR A 61 -7.99 6.12 -4.34
N LEU A 62 -8.58 5.98 -5.53
CA LEU A 62 -9.30 7.07 -6.20
C LEU A 62 -10.55 7.48 -5.41
N LEU A 63 -11.30 6.52 -4.87
CA LEU A 63 -12.48 6.80 -4.05
C LEU A 63 -12.12 7.50 -2.75
N ALA A 64 -11.03 7.10 -2.11
CA ALA A 64 -10.55 7.77 -0.91
C ALA A 64 -10.10 9.21 -1.22
N GLU A 65 -9.50 9.45 -2.38
CA GLU A 65 -9.13 10.80 -2.83
C GLU A 65 -10.36 11.68 -3.06
N ILE A 66 -11.40 11.13 -3.71
CA ILE A 66 -12.66 11.83 -3.91
C ILE A 66 -13.32 12.13 -2.56
N ALA A 67 -13.36 11.16 -1.65
CA ALA A 67 -13.92 11.34 -0.31
C ALA A 67 -13.18 12.44 0.47
N ASP A 68 -11.86 12.45 0.40
CA ASP A 68 -11.01 13.48 1.01
C ASP A 68 -11.29 14.86 0.41
N ALA A 69 -11.34 14.98 -0.92
CA ALA A 69 -11.65 16.24 -1.59
C ALA A 69 -13.05 16.78 -1.27
N VAL A 70 -14.05 15.90 -1.20
CA VAL A 70 -15.43 16.27 -0.83
C VAL A 70 -15.51 16.70 0.63
N SER A 71 -14.89 15.95 1.54
CA SER A 71 -14.86 16.28 2.97
C SER A 71 -14.13 17.60 3.23
N PHE A 72 -13.04 17.86 2.52
CA PHE A 72 -12.32 19.12 2.58
C PHE A 72 -13.20 20.28 2.09
N ASN A 73 -13.87 20.16 0.94
CA ASN A 73 -14.78 21.18 0.44
C ASN A 73 -15.91 21.49 1.45
N ALA A 74 -16.51 20.45 2.04
CA ALA A 74 -17.49 20.64 3.11
C ALA A 74 -16.89 21.36 4.33
N TRP A 75 -15.68 20.99 4.74
CA TRP A 75 -14.98 21.61 5.88
C TRP A 75 -14.66 23.10 5.64
N THR A 76 -14.26 23.50 4.43
CA THR A 76 -13.95 24.91 4.11
C THR A 76 -15.13 25.85 4.34
N LYS A 77 -16.37 25.34 4.30
CA LYS A 77 -17.60 26.11 4.54
C LYS A 77 -17.95 26.24 6.03
N THR A 78 -17.19 25.60 6.92
CA THR A 78 -17.46 25.61 8.35
C THR A 78 -16.78 26.80 9.05
N LYS A 79 -17.32 27.23 10.20
CA LYS A 79 -16.69 28.26 11.05
C LYS A 79 -15.29 27.86 11.52
N ALA A 80 -15.03 26.56 11.68
CA ALA A 80 -13.72 26.04 12.09
C ALA A 80 -12.63 26.31 11.03
N ALA A 81 -12.99 26.31 9.74
CA ALA A 81 -12.05 26.71 8.68
C ALA A 81 -11.78 28.23 8.70
N GLN A 82 -12.78 29.04 9.04
CA GLN A 82 -12.63 30.50 9.14
C GLN A 82 -11.78 30.95 10.34
N SER A 83 -11.66 30.12 11.38
CA SER A 83 -10.94 30.44 12.61
C SER A 83 -9.52 29.83 12.67
N ASN A 84 -8.83 29.66 11.53
CA ASN A 84 -7.50 29.02 11.43
C ASN A 84 -7.44 27.57 11.95
N GLY A 85 -8.54 26.81 11.90
CA GLY A 85 -8.52 25.39 12.23
C GLY A 85 -7.70 24.58 11.23
N LYS A 86 -7.04 23.50 11.71
CA LYS A 86 -6.36 22.54 10.82
C LYS A 86 -7.33 21.43 10.39
N TRP A 87 -7.35 21.12 9.10
CA TRP A 87 -8.08 19.96 8.58
C TRP A 87 -7.39 18.66 8.98
N LYS A 88 -8.15 17.68 9.48
CA LYS A 88 -7.64 16.41 10.02
C LYS A 88 -8.41 15.16 9.55
N SER A 89 -9.36 15.30 8.62
CA SER A 89 -10.26 14.19 8.24
C SER A 89 -9.85 13.44 6.99
N SER A 90 -8.59 13.53 6.56
CA SER A 90 -8.11 12.73 5.42
C SER A 90 -8.01 11.26 5.83
N ILE A 91 -8.51 10.37 4.97
CA ILE A 91 -8.47 8.94 5.18
C ILE A 91 -7.00 8.45 5.12
N ILE A 92 -6.54 7.72 6.13
CA ILE A 92 -5.17 7.18 6.13
C ILE A 92 -5.09 6.05 5.09
N ARG A 93 -4.12 6.15 4.16
CA ARG A 93 -3.90 5.12 3.13
C ARG A 93 -2.95 4.03 3.66
N PRO A 94 -3.06 2.78 3.16
CA PRO A 94 -2.09 1.73 3.48
C PRO A 94 -0.67 2.16 3.11
N GLY A 95 0.30 1.93 4.00
CA GLY A 95 1.69 2.36 3.83
C GLY A 95 1.92 3.88 3.95
N GLN A 96 0.94 4.65 4.42
CA GLN A 96 1.14 6.02 4.91
C GLN A 96 1.02 6.06 6.43
N GLU A 97 2.01 6.64 7.09
CA GLU A 97 1.91 6.93 8.53
C GLU A 97 0.92 8.08 8.75
N SER A 98 0.09 7.95 9.79
CA SER A 98 -0.80 9.03 10.21
C SER A 98 0.04 10.28 10.52
N ALA A 99 -0.29 11.41 9.89
CA ALA A 99 0.40 12.70 10.07
C ALA A 99 0.42 13.23 11.52
N GLY A 100 -0.11 12.47 12.48
CA GLY A 100 -0.05 12.76 13.91
C GLY A 100 1.19 12.24 14.64
N ASN A 101 2.06 11.44 14.01
CA ASN A 101 3.25 10.89 14.69
C ASN A 101 4.52 10.90 13.83
N THR A 102 4.76 11.98 13.07
CA THR A 102 6.13 12.27 12.67
C THR A 102 6.88 12.68 13.93
N GLU A 103 7.52 11.71 14.60
CA GLU A 103 8.59 12.03 15.53
C GLU A 103 9.47 13.06 14.85
N LYS A 104 9.78 14.13 15.58
CA LYS A 104 10.63 15.22 15.12
C LYS A 104 11.93 14.63 14.57
N THR A 105 11.96 14.34 13.28
CA THR A 105 13.18 14.18 12.52
C THR A 105 13.73 15.60 12.50
N GLY A 106 14.48 15.92 13.55
CA GLY A 106 15.08 17.23 13.71
C GLY A 106 15.81 17.52 12.42
N SER A 107 15.46 18.63 11.78
CA SER A 107 16.33 19.23 10.78
C SER A 107 17.65 19.51 11.50
N MET A 108 18.59 18.57 11.41
CA MET A 108 19.91 18.75 11.96
C MET A 108 20.54 19.84 11.10
N ASN A 109 20.87 20.98 11.71
CA ASN A 109 21.47 22.07 10.97
C ASN A 109 22.80 21.55 10.38
N PRO A 110 23.18 21.97 9.16
CA PRO A 110 24.41 21.51 8.53
C PRO A 110 25.66 21.78 9.39
N ASP A 111 25.61 22.76 10.28
CA ASP A 111 26.68 23.08 11.24
C ASP A 111 26.86 22.01 12.34
N ASP A 112 25.77 21.33 12.73
CA ASP A 112 25.82 20.23 13.71
C ASP A 112 26.44 18.95 13.10
N LEU A 113 26.28 18.76 11.78
CA LEU A 113 26.89 17.63 11.05
C LEU A 113 28.42 17.77 10.92
N LEU A 114 28.91 19.00 10.74
CA LEU A 114 30.35 19.24 10.65
C LEU A 114 31.05 19.06 12.00
N THR A 115 30.37 19.39 13.09
CA THR A 115 30.90 19.21 14.44
C THR A 115 30.95 17.72 14.84
N ALA A 116 29.99 16.91 14.39
CA ALA A 116 29.97 15.47 14.67
C ALA A 116 31.02 14.64 13.90
N LEU A 117 31.53 15.16 12.77
CA LEU A 117 32.53 14.47 11.93
C LEU A 117 33.97 14.87 12.24
N TYR A 118 34.19 16.00 12.90
CA TYR A 118 35.52 16.56 13.17
C TYR A 118 35.77 16.88 14.66
N GLY A 119 34.88 16.41 15.55
CA GLY A 119 35.01 16.49 17.01
C GLY A 119 35.52 15.20 17.64
#